data_AF-U9TKH7-F1
#
_entry.id   AF-U9TKH7-F1
#
_cell.length_a   1.000
_cell.length_b   1.000
_cell.length_c   1.000
_cell.angle_alpha   90.00
_cell.angle_beta   90.00
_cell.angle_gamma   90.00
#
_symmetry.space_group_name_H-M   'P 1'
#
loop_
_entity.id
_entity.type
_entity.pdbx_description
1 polymer ?
#
loop_
_entity_poly.entity_id
_entity_poly.type
_entity_poly.pdbx_seq_one_letter_code
_entity_poly.pdbx_strand_id
1 'polypeptide(L)' 'MPLISLGISYKTHSEAIYTSRLLDFNNLPEPKNSDDYYECYDNITSMEYSESQQIDVSQLKINEEW' A
#
# COMPACT_ATOMS: atom_id res chain seq x y z
N MET A 1 -11.79 21.00 11.33
CA MET A 1 -11.24 19.76 10.77
C MET A 1 -12.34 18.72 10.80
N PRO A 2 -12.96 18.35 9.67
CA PRO A 2 -14.01 17.34 9.69
C PRO A 2 -13.38 15.95 9.89
N LEU A 3 -13.96 15.14 10.77
CA LEU A 3 -13.57 13.75 10.99
C LEU A 3 -14.16 12.91 9.85
N ILE A 4 -13.34 12.47 8.90
CA ILE A 4 -13.75 11.52 7.88
C ILE A 4 -14.06 10.17 8.54
N SER A 5 -15.34 9.84 8.68
CA SER A 5 -15.76 8.50 9.08
C SER A 5 -15.59 7.58 7.88
N LEU A 6 -14.48 6.86 7.79
CA LEU A 6 -14.12 6.01 6.65
C LEU A 6 -14.97 4.71 6.56
N GLY A 7 -16.00 4.54 7.40
CA GLY A 7 -16.93 3.39 7.30
C GLY A 7 -16.26 2.03 7.46
N ILE A 8 -15.10 1.96 8.13
CA ILE A 8 -14.34 0.71 8.27
C ILE A 8 -14.91 -0.08 9.44
N SER A 9 -15.38 -1.30 9.18
CA SER A 9 -15.73 -2.26 10.23
C SER A 9 -14.55 -3.18 10.51
N TYR A 10 -14.05 -3.16 11.75
CA TYR A 10 -12.98 -4.05 12.18
C TYR A 10 -13.59 -5.27 12.87
N LYS A 11 -13.21 -6.47 12.42
CA LYS A 11 -13.59 -7.73 13.04
C LYS A 11 -12.37 -8.35 13.70
N THR A 12 -12.35 -8.36 15.03
CA THR A 12 -11.34 -9.09 15.81
C THR A 12 -11.66 -10.58 15.84
N HIS A 13 -10.64 -11.41 15.63
CA HIS A 13 -10.75 -12.87 15.75
C HIS A 13 -10.34 -13.30 17.17
N SER A 14 -11.15 -14.12 17.83
CA SER A 14 -10.93 -14.54 19.23
C SER A 14 -9.68 -15.41 19.42
N GLU A 15 -9.23 -16.07 18.36
CA GLU A 15 -8.04 -16.92 18.36
C GLU A 15 -6.76 -16.16 17.97
N ALA A 16 -6.88 -14.91 17.48
CA ALA A 16 -5.73 -14.12 17.06
C ALA A 16 -5.06 -13.43 18.26
N ILE A 17 -3.73 -13.47 18.31
CA ILE A 17 -2.93 -12.81 19.33
C ILE A 17 -2.39 -11.49 18.77
N TYR A 18 -2.94 -10.36 19.25
CA TYR A 18 -2.50 -9.00 18.90
C TYR A 18 -1.61 -8.44 20.00
N THR A 19 -0.39 -8.96 20.12
CA THR A 19 0.61 -8.43 21.06
C THR A 19 1.67 -7.67 20.29
N SER A 20 2.01 -6.48 20.78
CA SER A 20 3.18 -5.75 20.30
C SER A 20 4.43 -6.58 20.62
N ARG A 21 5.26 -6.84 19.61
CA ARG A 21 6.58 -7.45 19.80
C ARG A 21 7.64 -6.38 19.53
N LEU A 22 8.70 -6.39 20.34
CA LEU A 22 9.87 -5.55 20.08
C LEU A 22 10.50 -6.03 18.76
N LEU A 23 10.53 -5.15 17.77
CA LEU A 23 11.16 -5.42 16.48
C LEU A 23 12.62 -4.96 16.56
N ASP A 24 13.56 -5.81 16.16
CA ASP A 24 14.96 -5.41 16.03
C ASP A 24 15.14 -4.64 14.71
N PHE A 25 15.36 -3.33 14.83
CA PHE A 25 15.55 -2.45 13.68
C PHE A 25 16.97 -2.48 13.12
N ASN A 26 17.95 -3.03 13.85
CA ASN A 26 19.37 -2.92 13.47
C ASN A 26 19.71 -3.62 12.15
N ASN A 27 18.89 -4.58 11.72
CA ASN A 27 19.10 -5.37 10.51
C ASN A 27 18.02 -5.12 9.43
N LEU A 28 17.17 -4.11 9.63
CA LEU A 28 16.15 -3.76 8.64
C LEU A 28 16.72 -2.73 7.64
N PRO A 29 16.32 -2.80 6.36
CA PRO A 29 16.63 -1.75 5.41
C PRO A 29 15.93 -0.46 5.81
N GLU A 30 16.49 0.66 5.37
CA GLU A 30 15.94 1.99 5.60
C GLU A 30 14.49 2.08 5.08
N PRO A 31 13.55 2.62 5.88
CA PRO A 31 12.15 2.70 5.48
C PRO A 31 11.99 3.63 4.28
N LYS A 32 11.30 3.16 3.23
CA LYS A 32 11.01 3.95 2.00
C LYS A 32 10.14 5.19 2.23
N ASN A 33 9.56 5.34 3.40
CA ASN A 33 8.72 6.48 3.77
C ASN A 33 9.42 7.43 4.75
N SER A 34 10.74 7.33 4.87
CA SER A 34 11.52 8.31 5.61
C SER A 34 11.45 9.68 4.93
N ASP A 35 11.45 10.76 5.72
CA ASP A 35 11.26 12.13 5.20
C ASP A 35 12.34 12.53 4.18
N ASP A 36 13.53 11.94 4.32
CA ASP A 36 14.71 12.06 3.46
C ASP A 36 14.64 11.23 2.16
N TYR A 37 13.70 10.28 2.03
CA TYR A 37 13.50 9.53 0.78
C TYR A 37 13.16 10.45 -0.40
N TYR A 38 12.48 11.57 -0.14
CA TYR A 38 12.06 12.53 -1.15
C TYR A 38 13.04 13.69 -1.34
N GLU A 39 14.07 13.85 -0.49
CA GLU A 39 15.05 14.93 -0.67
C GLU A 39 15.92 14.75 -1.93
N CYS A 40 16.09 13.50 -2.41
CA CYS A 40 16.81 13.25 -3.68
C CYS A 40 15.92 13.40 -4.93
N TYR A 41 14.65 13.77 -4.76
CA TYR A 41 13.64 13.80 -5.82
C TYR A 41 13.26 15.22 -6.26
N ASP A 42 14.19 16.18 -6.16
CA ASP A 42 14.08 17.47 -6.84
C ASP A 42 14.04 17.36 -8.39
N ASN A 43 14.12 16.13 -8.93
CA ASN A 43 13.98 15.83 -10.36
C ASN A 43 12.73 14.98 -10.71
N ILE A 44 11.67 15.01 -9.88
CA ILE A 44 10.37 14.35 -10.19
C ILE A 44 9.74 14.86 -11.50
N THR A 45 10.13 16.04 -11.99
CA THR A 45 9.72 16.50 -13.34
C THR A 45 10.27 15.61 -14.47
N SER A 46 11.32 14.80 -14.23
CA SER A 46 11.91 13.90 -15.25
C SER A 46 11.44 12.46 -15.16
N MET A 47 10.87 12.04 -14.02
CA MET A 47 10.38 10.69 -13.83
C MET A 47 8.87 10.67 -14.09
N GLU A 48 8.49 11.05 -15.31
CA GLU A 48 7.16 10.74 -15.80
C GLU A 48 6.93 9.25 -15.54
N TYR A 49 6.00 8.97 -14.63
CA TYR A 49 5.54 7.64 -14.30
C TYR A 49 4.82 7.07 -15.54
N SER A 50 5.59 6.69 -16.55
CA SER A 50 5.14 6.05 -17.78
C SER A 50 5.18 4.54 -17.59
N GLU A 51 4.40 4.06 -16.63
CA GLU A 51 3.93 2.67 -16.61
C GLU A 51 2.41 2.67 -16.40
N SER A 52 1.69 3.16 -17.40
CA SER A 52 0.31 2.73 -17.59
C SER A 52 0.33 1.34 -18.22
N GLN A 53 0.31 0.30 -17.39
CA GLN A 53 -0.04 -1.04 -17.86
C GLN A 53 -1.51 -1.00 -18.31
N GLN A 54 -1.73 -0.87 -19.62
CA GLN A 54 -3.06 -0.94 -20.21
C GLN A 54 -3.61 -2.36 -20.03
N ILE A 55 -4.56 -2.51 -19.12
CA ILE A 55 -5.28 -3.76 -18.91
C ILE A 55 -6.32 -3.89 -20.02
N ASP A 56 -6.10 -4.80 -20.97
CA ASP A 56 -7.10 -5.15 -21.98
C ASP A 56 -8.17 -6.06 -21.37
N VAL A 57 -9.26 -5.44 -20.94
CA VAL A 57 -10.41 -6.14 -20.33
C VAL A 57 -11.20 -6.99 -21.35
N SER A 58 -10.94 -6.85 -22.65
CA SER A 58 -11.63 -7.66 -23.67
C SER A 58 -11.23 -9.14 -23.64
N GLN A 59 -10.08 -9.47 -23.02
CA GLN A 59 -9.60 -10.84 -22.85
C GLN A 59 -10.15 -11.53 -21.59
N LEU A 60 -10.90 -10.83 -20.73
CA LEU A 60 -11.50 -11.41 -19.52
C LEU A 60 -12.72 -12.25 -19.89
N LYS A 61 -12.53 -13.56 -20.05
CA LYS A 61 -13.62 -14.51 -20.22
C LYS A 61 -14.24 -14.83 -18.85
N ILE A 62 -15.35 -14.17 -18.53
CA ILE A 62 -16.16 -14.51 -17.36
C ILE A 62 -16.96 -15.77 -17.74
N ASN A 63 -16.60 -16.91 -17.15
CA ASN A 63 -17.42 -18.10 -17.27
C ASN A 63 -18.66 -17.91 -16.38
N GLU A 64 -19.80 -17.59 -16.97
CA GLU A 64 -21.09 -17.63 -16.29
C GLU A 64 -21.55 -19.09 -16.23
N GLU A 65 -21.07 -19.84 -15.23
CA GLU A 65 -21.70 -21.09 -14.82
C GLU A 65 -22.77 -20.75 -13.76
N TRP A 66 -24.02 -20.67 -14.21
CA TRP A 66 -25.23 -20.75 -13.37
C TRP A 66 -26.04 -21.98 -13.78
#